data_AF-A0A7J9CUJ6-F1
#
_entry.id   AF-A0A7J9CUJ6-F1
#
_cell.length_a   1.000
_cell.length_b   1.000
_cell.length_c   1.000
_cell.angle_alpha   90.00
_cell.angle_beta   90.00
_cell.angle_gamma   90.00
#
_symmetry.space_group_name_H-M   'P 1'
#
loop_
_entity.id
_entity.type
_entity.pdbx_description
1 polymer ?
#
loop_
_entity_poly.entity_id
_entity_poly.type
_entity_poly.pdbx_seq_one_letter_code
_entity_poly.pdbx_strand_id
1 'polypeptide(L)' 'MNVQKELNCMNQKLNIAITRIGNPYEHLNILAEFIGGQLKNRVSFQKAMKKAIELTE' A
#
# COMPACT_ATOMS: atom_id res chain seq x y z
N MET A 1 -7.90 -3.04 14.12
CA MET A 1 -8.97 -3.81 13.46
C MET A 1 -8.79 -5.28 13.80
N ASN A 2 -9.84 -5.99 14.23
CA ASN A 2 -9.77 -7.43 14.49
C ASN A 2 -10.21 -8.17 13.22
N VAL A 3 -9.23 -8.59 12.41
CA VAL A 3 -9.46 -9.21 11.09
C VAL A 3 -10.27 -10.51 11.19
N GLN A 4 -10.15 -11.28 12.29
CA GLN A 4 -10.93 -12.50 12.50
C GLN A 4 -12.42 -12.23 12.68
N LYS A 5 -12.78 -11.16 13.41
CA LYS A 5 -14.18 -10.76 13.60
C LYS A 5 -14.78 -10.20 12.32
N GLU A 6 -14.02 -9.40 11.59
CA GLU A 6 -14.44 -8.78 10.32
C GLU A 6 -14.70 -9.82 9.22
N LEU A 7 -13.90 -10.89 9.17
CA LEU A 7 -14.08 -11.99 8.21
C LEU A 7 -15.02 -13.10 8.71
N ASN A 8 -15.73 -12.89 9.82
CA ASN A 8 -16.57 -13.89 10.49
C ASN A 8 -15.89 -15.26 10.67
N CYS A 9 -14.59 -15.23 10.99
CA CYS A 9 -13.78 -16.43 11.20
C CYS A 9 -14.08 -16.96 12.60
N MET A 10 -15.12 -17.80 12.72
CA MET A 10 -15.67 -18.29 13.99
C MET A 10 -14.59 -18.86 14.94
N ASN A 11 -14.25 -20.13 14.75
CA ASN A 11 -13.22 -20.86 15.52
C ASN A 11 -12.07 -21.34 14.62
N GLN A 12 -12.05 -20.92 13.36
CA GLN A 12 -11.01 -21.34 12.42
C GLN A 12 -9.75 -20.50 12.61
N LYS A 13 -8.58 -21.17 12.52
CA LYS A 13 -7.29 -20.49 12.59
C LYS A 13 -7.02 -19.77 11.27
N LEU A 14 -6.89 -18.45 11.31
CA LEU A 14 -6.53 -17.64 10.14
C LEU A 14 -5.01 -17.59 10.01
N ASN A 15 -4.47 -18.21 8.95
CA ASN A 15 -3.04 -18.18 8.66
C ASN A 15 -2.76 -17.06 7.65
N ILE A 16 -2.17 -15.96 8.11
CA ILE A 16 -1.76 -14.85 7.26
C ILE A 16 -0.24 -14.88 7.15
N ALA A 17 0.28 -14.82 5.92
CA ALA A 17 1.70 -14.65 5.66
C ALA A 17 1.94 -13.30 4.98
N ILE A 18 3.02 -12.62 5.36
CA ILE A 18 3.46 -11.38 4.72
C ILE A 18 4.60 -11.74 3.77
N THR A 19 4.37 -11.57 2.48
CA THR A 19 5.40 -11.71 1.45
C THR A 19 5.97 -10.34 1.09
N ARG A 20 7.29 -10.25 0.92
CA ARG A 20 7.91 -9.03 0.38
C ARG A 20 7.78 -9.06 -1.13
N ILE A 21 7.32 -7.95 -1.71
CA ILE A 21 7.27 -7.74 -3.16
C ILE A 21 8.62 -7.17 -3.59
N GLY A 22 9.21 -7.73 -4.66
CA GLY A 22 10.53 -7.33 -5.15
C GLY A 22 10.55 -5.90 -5.69
N ASN A 23 9.63 -5.58 -6.62
CA ASN A 23 9.41 -4.22 -7.11
C ASN A 23 7.99 -3.74 -6.75
N PRO A 24 7.80 -3.06 -5.60
CA PRO A 24 6.48 -2.69 -5.12
C PRO A 24 5.80 -1.61 -5.98
N TYR A 25 6.56 -0.75 -6.65
CA TYR A 25 6.03 0.40 -7.39
C TYR A 25 5.65 0.09 -8.85
N GLU A 26 6.02 -1.09 -9.36
CA GLU A 26 5.45 -1.66 -10.60
C GLU A 26 3.93 -1.85 -10.50
N HIS A 27 3.44 -2.15 -9.29
CA HIS A 27 2.02 -2.30 -9.06
C HIS A 27 1.34 -0.93 -8.92
N LEU A 28 0.47 -0.62 -9.89
CA LEU A 28 -0.31 0.64 -9.94
C LEU A 28 -1.05 0.97 -8.63
N ASN A 29 -1.58 -0.04 -7.93
CA ASN A 29 -2.30 0.16 -6.68
C ASN A 29 -1.39 0.69 -5.56
N ILE A 30 -0.17 0.16 -5.47
CA ILE A 30 0.82 0.57 -4.46
C ILE A 30 1.34 1.98 -4.79
N LEU A 31 1.59 2.25 -6.07
CA LEU A 31 1.99 3.58 -6.53
C LEU A 31 0.92 4.65 -6.25
N ALA A 32 -0.36 4.31 -6.47
CA ALA A 32 -1.48 5.19 -6.17
C ALA A 32 -1.60 5.49 -4.65
N GLU A 33 -1.46 4.47 -3.80
CA GLU A 33 -1.44 4.67 -2.35
C GLU A 33 -0.26 5.55 -1.89
N PHE A 34 0.91 5.37 -2.50
CA PHE A 34 2.06 6.22 -2.23
C PHE A 34 1.78 7.69 -2.56
N ILE A 35 1.26 7.98 -3.77
CA ILE A 35 0.91 9.34 -4.18
C ILE A 35 -0.16 9.93 -3.26
N GLY A 36 -1.22 9.18 -2.95
CA GLY A 36 -2.26 9.60 -2.02
C GLY A 36 -1.72 9.90 -0.63
N GLY A 37 -0.78 9.09 -0.13
CA GLY A 37 -0.07 9.31 1.12
C GLY A 37 0.75 10.60 1.13
N GLN A 38 1.47 10.89 0.04
CA GLN A 38 2.21 12.15 -0.11
C GLN A 38 1.27 13.37 -0.08
N LEU A 39 0.12 13.30 -0.77
CA LEU A 39 -0.88 14.37 -0.79
C LEU A 39 -1.54 14.57 0.57
N LYS A 40 -1.84 13.49 1.30
CA LYS A 40 -2.36 13.55 2.67
C LYS A 40 -1.37 14.22 3.63
N ASN A 41 -0.08 14.01 3.41
CA ASN A 41 1.01 14.68 4.13
C ASN A 41 1.32 16.10 3.61
N ARG A 42 0.46 16.65 2.74
CA ARG A 42 0.57 18.01 2.17
C ARG A 42 1.87 18.25 1.39
N VAL A 43 2.46 17.20 0.82
CA VAL A 43 3.54 17.34 -0.15
C VAL A 43 2.94 17.90 -1.44
N SER A 44 3.62 18.88 -2.04
CA SER A 44 3.18 19.46 -3.31
C SER A 44 3.08 18.36 -4.38
N PHE A 45 1.98 18.37 -5.14
CA PHE A 45 1.70 17.38 -6.18
C PHE A 45 2.90 17.12 -7.10
N GLN A 46 3.55 18.17 -7.59
CA GLN A 46 4.71 18.05 -8.49
C GLN A 46 5.88 17.26 -7.85
N LYS A 47 6.17 17.48 -6.56
CA LYS A 47 7.21 16.74 -5.83
C LYS A 47 6.82 15.28 -5.62
N ALA A 48 5.54 15.02 -5.31
CA ALA A 48 5.03 13.66 -5.15
C ALA A 48 5.11 12.89 -6.47
N MET A 49 4.71 13.51 -7.58
CA MET A 49 4.79 12.92 -8.91
C MET A 49 6.23 12.67 -9.37
N LYS A 50 7.14 13.62 -9.12
CA LYS A 50 8.55 13.41 -9.46
C LYS A 50 9.13 12.19 -8.75
N LYS A 51 8.87 12.04 -7.45
CA LYS A 51 9.26 10.84 -6.70
C LYS A 51 8.57 9.57 -7.18
N ALA A 52 7.29 9.65 -7.55
CA ALA A 52 6.56 8.49 -8.07
C ALA A 52 7.21 7.95 -9.35
N ILE A 53 7.67 8.83 -10.23
CA ILE A 53 8.40 8.46 -11.46
C ILE A 53 9.76 7.85 -11.10
N GLU A 54 10.54 8.51 -10.23
CA GLU A 54 11.85 8.02 -9.75
C GLU A 54 11.78 6.65 -9.06
N LEU A 55 10.63 6.28 -8.49
CA LEU A 55 10.43 5.00 -7.82
C LEU A 55 9.92 3.89 -8.76
N THR A 56 9.49 4.25 -9.96
CA THR A 56 9.00 3.32 -10.99
C THR A 56 10.09 2.99 -12.02
N GLU A 57 11.09 3.87 -12.17
CA GLU A 57 12.35 3.61 -12.90
C GLU A 57 13.28 2.66 -12.14
#